data_AF-A0A812SNB8-F1
#
_entry.id   AF-A0A812SNB8-F1
#
_cell.length_a   1.000
_cell.length_b   1.000
_cell.length_c   1.000
_cell.angle_alpha   90.00
_cell.angle_beta   90.00
_cell.angle_gamma   90.00
#
_symmetry.space_group_name_H-M   'P 1'
#
loop_
_entity.id
_entity.type
_entity.pdbx_description
1 polymer ?
#
loop_
_entity_poly.entity_id
_entity_poly.type
_entity_poly.pdbx_seq_one_letter_code
_entity_poly.pdbx_strand_id
1 'polypeptide(L)'
;MIRFCTFWLLLFFLACCLLQQALRKTLQVSLVVPSLEEASERVERQPLVHPSSTEHRDEGAAGSQTKKEVPGFRARVSILSCRECQGGSLGDLSTLTASGPLRHVVVSMASRDVDILAFLVLARSLRTAGRFSGDIVLMWFGNPKQDISCRYKQALEEDRFKVVCVRQPLHEAEIHSSVTGRSWDWVKLLAFTLTDFDLGVFLDVDMMAIRQTNELWSGLGLGAGSAQKQLAFVDGPKSLLNSGIFVFRPSMEDFTALTNLVRRGKYSELDGWNHAGIVSGKNNHWDECQGLLYHYFVQLHRGGVQLSREVWGASPYGLSGSASIVHFAGSSKPCVLASMKKPGHTGNDESLSSYVQWYDYLSQTVDADTIASLSAACARPLRGPHPVAPGNLATKSHWEDHAPLSPGLSAVVVTQAEYDGTVTCSFVSESAEKSVFCAQEVAEHTLVKRWIPRDATVLEMGARYGTTSCAISQALGNSGKQVAVEPDERVWNAISQNRATHNCNFILHRGIVGGGGYVLSGLQYGKRAHREKGISGIPHLTMAEAERVYGLRFDTLLIDCEGCVNSFLKENPDALTNIQLILLEADQPKTIDYRKVITNLAKHGFEVVDKFQEVDRPNKLWHYAFKRSQ
;
A
#
# COMPACT_ATOMS: atom_id res chain seq x y z
N MET A 1 47.18 34.59 -32.81
CA MET A 1 46.05 33.92 -32.15
C MET A 1 44.85 34.84 -31.88
N ILE A 2 45.01 36.04 -31.33
CA ILE A 2 43.86 36.92 -30.99
C ILE A 2 43.04 37.39 -32.22
N ARG A 3 43.68 37.62 -33.38
CA ARG A 3 42.97 38.00 -34.62
C ARG A 3 42.20 36.85 -35.30
N PHE A 4 42.45 35.60 -34.90
CA PHE A 4 41.76 34.42 -35.46
C PHE A 4 40.46 34.14 -34.70
N CYS A 5 40.43 34.36 -33.37
CA CYS A 5 39.21 34.20 -32.57
C CYS A 5 38.16 35.28 -32.85
N THR A 6 38.56 36.51 -33.15
CA THR A 6 37.61 37.60 -33.45
C THR A 6 36.89 37.40 -34.78
N PHE A 7 37.53 36.79 -35.77
CA PHE A 7 36.93 36.48 -37.07
C PHE A 7 35.82 35.42 -36.96
N TRP A 8 36.05 34.37 -36.17
CA TRP A 8 35.06 33.31 -35.95
C TRP A 8 33.87 33.77 -35.10
N LEU A 9 34.10 34.66 -34.12
CA LEU A 9 33.01 35.29 -33.35
C LEU A 9 32.13 36.18 -34.23
N LEU A 10 32.71 36.97 -35.14
CA LEU A 10 31.96 37.79 -36.09
C LEU A 10 31.12 36.95 -37.06
N LEU A 11 31.67 35.84 -37.56
CA LEU A 11 30.94 34.88 -38.40
C LEU A 11 29.77 34.22 -37.66
N PHE A 12 29.95 33.88 -36.38
CA PHE A 12 28.89 33.30 -35.55
C PHE A 12 27.75 34.31 -35.30
N PHE A 13 28.07 35.57 -35.03
CA PHE A 13 27.05 36.62 -34.86
C PHE A 13 26.30 36.92 -36.18
N LEU A 14 26.98 36.91 -37.32
CA LEU A 14 26.32 37.08 -38.63
C LEU A 14 25.36 35.91 -38.93
N ALA A 15 25.77 34.68 -38.64
CA ALA A 15 24.93 33.50 -38.81
C ALA A 15 23.67 33.54 -37.93
N CYS A 16 23.78 33.96 -36.67
CA CYS A 16 22.64 34.15 -35.78
C CYS A 16 21.67 35.23 -36.25
N CYS A 17 22.18 36.36 -36.76
CA CYS A 17 21.33 37.43 -37.32
C CYS A 17 20.55 36.99 -38.56
N LEU A 18 21.19 36.21 -39.45
CA LEU A 18 20.52 35.67 -40.64
C LEU A 18 19.45 34.64 -40.28
N LEU A 19 19.69 33.82 -39.25
CA LEU A 19 18.72 32.85 -38.74
C LEU A 19 17.48 33.54 -38.12
N GLN A 20 17.69 34.64 -37.37
CA GLN A 20 16.58 35.43 -36.81
C GLN A 20 15.76 36.15 -37.89
N GLN A 21 16.40 36.62 -38.97
CA GLN A 21 15.67 37.21 -40.10
C GLN A 21 14.88 36.18 -40.92
N ALA A 22 15.38 34.95 -41.04
CA ALA A 22 14.65 33.84 -41.66
C ALA A 22 13.42 33.42 -40.82
N LEU A 23 13.57 33.34 -39.50
CA LEU A 23 12.46 33.01 -38.58
C LEU A 23 11.36 34.08 -38.56
N ARG A 24 11.70 35.37 -38.65
CA ARG A 24 10.71 36.46 -38.75
C ARG A 24 9.94 36.49 -40.07
N LYS A 25 10.51 35.98 -41.17
CA LYS A 25 9.82 35.87 -42.46
C LYS A 25 8.87 34.67 -42.56
N THR A 26 8.96 33.71 -41.64
CA THR A 26 8.15 32.47 -41.67
C THR A 26 6.88 32.58 -40.80
N LEU A 27 6.74 33.63 -40.00
CA LEU A 27 5.62 33.89 -39.09
C LEU A 27 4.91 35.21 -39.47
N GLN A 28 4.40 35.30 -40.69
CA GLN A 28 3.33 36.23 -41.05
C GLN A 28 2.42 35.57 -42.08
N VAL A 29 1.41 34.86 -41.59
CA VAL A 29 0.16 34.64 -42.33
C VAL A 29 -0.98 35.05 -41.41
N SER A 30 -1.62 36.15 -41.78
CA SER A 30 -2.72 36.83 -41.11
C SER A 30 -3.99 35.99 -41.09
N LEU A 31 -4.79 36.14 -40.03
CA LEU A 31 -6.25 36.05 -40.14
C LEU A 31 -6.89 37.07 -39.19
N VAL A 32 -7.51 38.04 -39.84
CA VAL A 32 -8.30 39.16 -39.31
C VAL A 32 -9.72 38.68 -39.08
N VAL A 33 -10.33 38.95 -37.91
CA VAL A 33 -11.80 38.98 -37.74
C VAL A 33 -12.16 40.07 -36.71
N PRO A 34 -13.22 40.88 -36.93
CA PRO A 34 -13.44 42.15 -36.26
C PRO A 34 -14.31 42.05 -34.99
N SER A 35 -14.24 43.09 -34.17
CA SER A 35 -15.15 43.39 -33.07
C SER A 35 -16.56 43.71 -33.58
N LEU A 36 -17.59 43.30 -32.85
CA LEU A 36 -18.84 44.07 -32.73
C LEU A 36 -19.60 43.66 -31.46
N GLU A 37 -20.05 44.71 -30.78
CA GLU A 37 -21.06 44.76 -29.74
C GLU A 37 -22.38 44.11 -30.19
N GLU A 38 -23.15 43.58 -29.25
CA GLU A 38 -24.48 44.10 -28.90
C GLU A 38 -25.21 43.12 -27.98
N ALA A 39 -25.60 43.65 -26.81
CA ALA A 39 -26.44 43.01 -25.84
C ALA A 39 -27.90 43.10 -26.30
N SER A 40 -28.63 41.99 -26.23
CA SER A 40 -30.09 41.97 -26.32
C SER A 40 -30.69 41.72 -24.94
N GLU A 41 -31.52 42.69 -24.53
CA GLU A 41 -32.63 42.59 -23.58
C GLU A 41 -33.49 41.33 -23.86
N ARG A 42 -34.41 40.81 -23.03
CA ARG A 42 -35.38 41.36 -22.06
C ARG A 42 -36.07 40.09 -21.46
N VAL A 43 -36.53 39.97 -20.22
CA VAL A 43 -37.91 40.31 -19.77
C VAL A 43 -38.12 39.74 -18.34
N GLU A 44 -38.52 40.65 -17.45
CA GLU A 44 -39.48 40.58 -16.32
C GLU A 44 -39.62 39.33 -15.42
N ARG A 45 -39.55 39.60 -14.10
CA ARG A 45 -40.55 39.11 -13.13
C ARG A 45 -40.89 40.21 -12.11
N GLN A 46 -42.18 40.53 -12.00
CA GLN A 46 -42.76 41.24 -10.86
C GLN A 46 -43.11 40.27 -9.71
N PRO A 47 -43.30 40.78 -8.47
CA PRO A 47 -43.36 40.00 -7.23
C PRO A 47 -44.79 39.88 -6.64
N LEU A 48 -45.01 38.87 -5.79
CA LEU A 48 -46.17 38.71 -4.90
C LEU A 48 -45.63 38.16 -3.56
N VAL A 49 -45.45 38.98 -2.51
CA VAL A 49 -46.40 39.41 -1.46
C VAL A 49 -46.78 38.30 -0.46
N HIS A 50 -46.36 38.52 0.80
CA HIS A 50 -46.74 37.81 2.04
C HIS A 50 -48.21 38.04 2.45
N PRO A 51 -48.74 37.21 3.37
CA PRO A 51 -49.06 37.70 4.73
C PRO A 51 -48.63 36.70 5.84
N SER A 52 -48.05 37.11 6.98
CA SER A 52 -48.70 37.45 8.28
C SER A 52 -49.81 36.48 8.69
N SER A 53 -49.97 35.97 9.91
CA SER A 53 -49.66 36.38 11.29
C SER A 53 -50.27 35.30 12.20
N THR A 54 -49.78 35.10 13.43
CA THR A 54 -50.56 35.22 14.70
C THR A 54 -49.79 34.63 15.87
N GLU A 55 -49.63 35.47 16.91
CA GLU A 55 -49.26 35.12 18.28
C GLU A 55 -50.48 34.57 19.03
N HIS A 56 -50.25 33.69 20.01
CA HIS A 56 -51.04 33.63 21.23
C HIS A 56 -50.15 33.22 22.41
N ARG A 57 -50.26 33.99 23.49
CA ARG A 57 -49.71 33.76 24.83
C ARG A 57 -50.63 32.83 25.63
N ASP A 58 -50.05 32.08 26.56
CA ASP A 58 -50.58 32.00 27.94
C ASP A 58 -49.51 31.54 28.94
N GLU A 59 -49.69 32.02 30.16
CA GLU A 59 -48.78 32.08 31.30
C GLU A 59 -48.76 30.80 32.15
N GLY A 60 -47.73 30.61 33.01
CA GLY A 60 -47.91 29.81 34.22
C GLY A 60 -46.69 29.17 34.88
N ALA A 61 -46.27 29.79 35.99
CA ALA A 61 -45.66 29.21 37.20
C ALA A 61 -44.14 28.97 37.27
N ALA A 62 -43.57 29.63 38.28
CA ALA A 62 -42.21 29.62 38.75
C ALA A 62 -41.82 28.32 39.49
N GLY A 63 -40.57 27.90 39.32
CA GLY A 63 -39.92 26.84 40.09
C GLY A 63 -38.41 27.04 40.09
N SER A 64 -37.86 27.15 41.30
CA SER A 64 -36.50 27.56 41.65
C SER A 64 -35.36 26.73 41.03
N GLN A 65 -34.33 27.45 40.58
CA GLN A 65 -32.90 27.13 40.51
C GLN A 65 -32.47 25.64 40.48
N THR A 66 -32.02 25.19 39.31
CA THR A 66 -30.74 24.46 39.16
C THR A 66 -30.11 24.84 37.82
N LYS A 67 -28.77 24.88 37.81
CA LYS A 67 -27.89 25.40 36.75
C LYS A 67 -28.35 25.04 35.32
N LYS A 68 -28.52 26.07 34.48
CA LYS A 68 -28.41 25.93 33.02
C LYS A 68 -26.96 25.58 32.67
N GLU A 69 -26.70 24.30 32.47
CA GLU A 69 -25.61 23.82 31.63
C GLU A 69 -26.17 22.75 30.70
N VAL A 70 -26.48 23.09 29.46
CA VAL A 70 -26.47 22.18 28.29
C VAL A 70 -26.38 23.05 27.02
N PRO A 71 -25.62 22.70 25.95
CA PRO A 71 -24.86 21.46 25.72
C PRO A 71 -23.38 21.75 25.40
N GLY A 72 -22.50 21.49 26.36
CA GLY A 72 -21.12 21.13 26.05
C GLY A 72 -21.03 19.64 25.77
N PHE A 73 -21.80 19.10 24.81
CA PHE A 73 -21.69 17.70 24.40
C PHE A 73 -20.39 17.54 23.61
N ARG A 74 -19.24 17.51 24.30
CA ARG A 74 -17.98 17.01 23.75
C ARG A 74 -17.91 15.51 24.02
N ALA A 75 -18.83 14.74 23.45
CA ALA A 75 -18.52 13.34 23.21
C ALA A 75 -17.49 13.33 22.08
N ARG A 76 -16.23 13.05 22.40
CA ARG A 76 -15.22 12.70 21.40
C ARG A 76 -15.61 11.33 20.82
N VAL A 77 -15.32 11.10 19.54
CA VAL A 77 -15.76 9.89 18.80
C VAL A 77 -15.19 8.62 19.45
N SER A 78 -16.01 7.80 20.11
CA SER A 78 -15.61 6.47 20.64
C SER A 78 -15.80 5.39 19.57
N ILE A 79 -14.70 4.83 19.07
CA ILE A 79 -14.66 4.07 17.79
C ILE A 79 -14.71 2.54 18.02
N LEU A 80 -14.97 2.09 19.24
CA LEU A 80 -14.77 0.68 19.63
C LEU A 80 -15.91 -0.29 19.28
N SER A 81 -17.08 0.17 18.79
CA SER A 81 -18.07 -0.74 18.17
C SER A 81 -19.17 -0.02 17.36
N CYS A 82 -19.29 -0.27 16.04
CA CYS A 82 -20.61 -0.20 15.38
C CYS A 82 -21.32 -1.54 15.63
N ARG A 83 -22.50 -1.53 16.25
CA ARG A 83 -23.34 -2.72 16.44
C ARG A 83 -24.51 -2.81 15.45
N GLU A 84 -24.74 -1.79 14.64
CA GLU A 84 -25.95 -1.60 13.83
C GLU A 84 -25.73 -1.79 12.32
N CYS A 85 -24.48 -1.89 11.85
CA CYS A 85 -24.15 -1.80 10.43
C CYS A 85 -23.97 -3.17 9.77
N GLN A 86 -24.81 -3.50 8.79
CA GLN A 86 -24.66 -4.70 7.95
C GLN A 86 -23.76 -4.44 6.73
N GLY A 87 -22.49 -4.07 6.95
CA GLY A 87 -21.49 -3.85 5.88
C GLY A 87 -21.75 -2.62 4.99
N GLY A 88 -20.70 -2.08 4.39
CA GLY A 88 -20.84 -0.97 3.44
C GLY A 88 -21.38 -1.47 2.10
N SER A 89 -22.43 -0.86 1.57
CA SER A 89 -22.78 -1.05 0.16
C SER A 89 -21.68 -0.44 -0.69
N LEU A 90 -21.23 -1.18 -1.70
CA LEU A 90 -20.37 -0.61 -2.73
C LEU A 90 -21.10 0.56 -3.38
N GLY A 91 -20.39 1.68 -3.52
CA GLY A 91 -20.89 2.91 -4.12
C GLY A 91 -20.20 3.16 -5.44
N ASP A 92 -20.95 3.75 -6.36
CA ASP A 92 -20.43 4.24 -7.64
C ASP A 92 -20.16 5.75 -7.51
N LEU A 93 -18.89 6.14 -7.59
CA LEU A 93 -18.47 7.54 -7.49
C LEU A 93 -19.11 8.42 -8.57
N SER A 94 -19.44 7.87 -9.73
CA SER A 94 -20.07 8.62 -10.82
C SER A 94 -21.50 9.09 -10.49
N THR A 95 -22.10 8.51 -9.45
CA THR A 95 -23.45 8.88 -8.98
C THR A 95 -23.44 9.99 -7.91
N LEU A 96 -22.27 10.40 -7.43
CA LEU A 96 -22.17 11.46 -6.43
C LEU A 96 -22.54 12.81 -7.04
N THR A 97 -23.46 13.51 -6.38
CA THR A 97 -23.82 14.89 -6.73
C THR A 97 -23.05 15.90 -5.88
N ALA A 98 -22.64 17.00 -6.50
CA ALA A 98 -22.03 18.15 -5.84
C ALA A 98 -23.03 18.81 -4.89
N SER A 99 -22.59 19.12 -3.68
CA SER A 99 -23.44 19.68 -2.63
C SER A 99 -23.54 21.21 -2.69
N GLY A 100 -22.67 21.88 -3.45
CA GLY A 100 -22.55 23.33 -3.48
C GLY A 100 -22.31 23.92 -4.88
N PRO A 101 -22.51 25.23 -5.06
CA PRO A 101 -22.51 25.89 -6.36
C PRO A 101 -21.14 25.93 -7.04
N LEU A 102 -20.06 25.84 -6.27
CA LEU A 102 -18.69 25.77 -6.81
C LEU A 102 -18.40 24.40 -7.43
N ARG A 103 -19.17 23.35 -7.10
CA ARG A 103 -18.97 21.98 -7.62
C ARG A 103 -17.51 21.51 -7.55
N HIS A 104 -16.79 21.92 -6.51
CA HIS A 104 -15.41 21.52 -6.23
C HIS A 104 -15.36 20.32 -5.28
N VAL A 105 -14.43 19.40 -5.52
CA VAL A 105 -14.22 18.22 -4.67
C VAL A 105 -12.76 18.04 -4.28
N VAL A 106 -12.50 17.71 -3.02
CA VAL A 106 -11.25 17.07 -2.60
C VAL A 106 -11.51 15.58 -2.46
N VAL A 107 -10.71 14.75 -3.13
CA VAL A 107 -10.79 13.29 -3.01
C VAL A 107 -9.50 12.75 -2.39
N SER A 108 -9.64 11.73 -1.55
CA SER A 108 -8.52 10.97 -1.00
C SER A 108 -8.87 9.47 -0.98
N MET A 109 -7.93 8.61 -0.64
CA MET A 109 -8.15 7.16 -0.63
C MET A 109 -7.52 6.46 0.57
N ALA A 110 -8.23 5.51 1.15
CA ALA A 110 -7.76 4.70 2.27
C ALA A 110 -8.14 3.23 2.10
N SER A 111 -7.25 2.33 2.54
CA SER A 111 -7.52 0.88 2.62
C SER A 111 -7.36 0.30 4.02
N ARG A 112 -6.91 1.11 4.98
CA ARG A 112 -6.62 0.67 6.35
C ARG A 112 -7.23 1.66 7.34
N ASP A 113 -7.62 1.17 8.51
CA ASP A 113 -8.19 2.02 9.58
C ASP A 113 -7.24 3.16 9.99
N VAL A 114 -5.93 2.93 9.93
CA VAL A 114 -4.92 3.96 10.21
C VAL A 114 -4.86 5.07 9.16
N ASP A 115 -5.13 4.75 7.90
CA ASP A 115 -5.19 5.74 6.82
C ASP A 115 -6.40 6.67 7.00
N ILE A 116 -7.47 6.18 7.63
CA ILE A 116 -8.64 6.98 7.96
C ILE A 116 -8.28 8.04 9.02
N LEU A 117 -7.42 7.74 9.99
CA LEU A 117 -6.98 8.76 10.96
C LEU A 117 -6.23 9.90 10.30
N ALA A 118 -5.33 9.56 9.38
CA ALA A 118 -4.59 10.55 8.60
C ALA A 118 -5.56 11.39 7.75
N PHE A 119 -6.55 10.73 7.14
CA PHE A 119 -7.62 11.39 6.42
C PHE A 119 -8.48 12.31 7.31
N LEU A 120 -8.80 11.94 8.55
CA LEU A 120 -9.56 12.79 9.46
C LEU A 120 -8.80 14.09 9.75
N VAL A 121 -7.48 14.01 9.94
CA VAL A 121 -6.62 15.19 10.06
C VAL A 121 -6.65 16.02 8.78
N LEU A 122 -6.53 15.40 7.62
CA LEU A 122 -6.65 16.07 6.33
C LEU A 122 -7.99 16.80 6.20
N ALA A 123 -9.12 16.13 6.42
CA ALA A 123 -10.47 16.69 6.32
C ALA A 123 -10.67 17.88 7.28
N ARG A 124 -10.33 17.71 8.55
CA ARG A 124 -10.39 18.79 9.55
C ARG A 124 -9.52 19.97 9.15
N SER A 125 -8.28 19.72 8.72
CA SER A 125 -7.35 20.78 8.33
C SER A 125 -7.85 21.55 7.09
N LEU A 126 -8.46 20.87 6.12
CA LEU A 126 -9.06 21.50 4.94
C LEU A 126 -10.21 22.44 5.33
N ARG A 127 -11.07 22.04 6.27
CA ARG A 127 -12.18 22.89 6.76
C ARG A 127 -11.69 24.09 7.55
N THR A 128 -10.63 23.91 8.33
CA THR A 128 -10.12 24.91 9.29
C THR A 128 -9.05 25.81 8.67
N ALA A 129 -7.80 25.35 8.60
CA ALA A 129 -6.69 26.09 8.00
C ALA A 129 -6.91 26.34 6.50
N GLY A 130 -7.36 25.31 5.78
CA GLY A 130 -7.58 25.34 4.33
C GLY A 130 -8.75 26.21 3.89
N ARG A 131 -9.69 26.50 4.80
CA ARG A 131 -10.98 27.19 4.56
C ARG A 131 -11.76 26.64 3.36
N PHE A 132 -11.59 25.36 3.06
CA PHE A 132 -12.24 24.72 1.93
C PHE A 132 -13.72 24.48 2.23
N SER A 133 -14.60 24.91 1.31
CA SER A 133 -16.05 24.85 1.47
C SER A 133 -16.74 23.82 0.55
N GLY A 134 -16.02 23.21 -0.39
CA GLY A 134 -16.56 22.20 -1.32
C GLY A 134 -16.74 20.81 -0.70
N ASP A 135 -17.00 19.82 -1.53
CA ASP A 135 -17.19 18.43 -1.10
C ASP A 135 -15.85 17.77 -0.78
N ILE A 136 -15.80 16.96 0.28
CA ILE A 136 -14.65 16.12 0.62
C ILE A 136 -15.10 14.67 0.53
N VAL A 137 -14.37 13.83 -0.18
CA VAL A 137 -14.72 12.42 -0.43
C VAL A 137 -13.54 11.51 -0.08
N LEU A 138 -13.80 10.49 0.73
CA LEU A 138 -12.89 9.40 0.99
C LEU A 138 -13.30 8.17 0.18
N MET A 139 -12.42 7.74 -0.72
CA MET A 139 -12.51 6.45 -1.40
C MET A 139 -12.01 5.34 -0.46
N TRP A 140 -12.93 4.56 0.10
CA TRP A 140 -12.61 3.40 0.91
C TRP A 140 -12.52 2.15 0.04
N PHE A 141 -11.34 1.56 -0.07
CA PHE A 141 -11.11 0.31 -0.82
C PHE A 141 -10.50 -0.79 0.06
N GLY A 142 -10.67 -0.65 1.37
CA GLY A 142 -10.28 -1.65 2.37
C GLY A 142 -11.30 -2.77 2.50
N ASN A 143 -11.50 -3.29 3.72
CA ASN A 143 -12.45 -4.36 3.96
C ASN A 143 -13.90 -3.88 3.69
N PRO A 144 -14.63 -4.46 2.71
CA PRO A 144 -15.98 -4.01 2.36
C PRO A 144 -17.03 -4.34 3.43
N LYS A 145 -16.72 -5.26 4.36
CA LYS A 145 -17.59 -5.58 5.50
C LYS A 145 -17.51 -4.53 6.62
N GLN A 146 -16.56 -3.60 6.55
CA GLN A 146 -16.43 -2.52 7.51
C GLN A 146 -17.24 -1.31 7.05
N ASP A 147 -18.27 -0.97 7.82
CA ASP A 147 -18.97 0.30 7.63
C ASP A 147 -18.18 1.42 8.31
N ILE A 148 -17.39 2.12 7.49
CA ILE A 148 -16.63 3.30 7.90
C ILE A 148 -17.56 4.45 8.25
N SER A 149 -18.69 4.58 7.55
CA SER A 149 -19.61 5.71 7.71
C SER A 149 -20.21 5.74 9.11
N CYS A 150 -20.56 4.59 9.67
CA CYS A 150 -21.05 4.59 11.05
C CYS A 150 -19.96 4.79 12.08
N ARG A 151 -18.75 4.24 11.88
CA ARG A 151 -17.63 4.38 12.83
C ARG A 151 -17.23 5.83 13.04
N TYR A 152 -17.36 6.65 12.00
CA TYR A 152 -16.93 8.05 12.01
C TYR A 152 -18.07 9.03 11.75
N LYS A 153 -19.32 8.65 12.06
CA LYS A 153 -20.53 9.46 11.79
C LYS A 153 -20.42 10.89 12.30
N GLN A 154 -19.93 11.09 13.52
CA GLN A 154 -19.76 12.43 14.07
C GLN A 154 -18.72 13.25 13.29
N ALA A 155 -17.57 12.67 12.97
CA ALA A 155 -16.55 13.37 12.18
C ALA A 155 -17.04 13.65 10.75
N LEU A 156 -17.83 12.75 10.15
CA LEU A 156 -18.48 12.95 8.85
C LEU A 156 -19.38 14.19 8.86
N GLU A 157 -20.17 14.36 9.91
CA GLU A 157 -21.07 15.49 10.09
C GLU A 157 -20.30 16.79 10.36
N GLU A 158 -19.32 16.76 11.26
CA GLU A 158 -18.54 17.94 11.66
C GLU A 158 -17.63 18.46 10.53
N ASP A 159 -16.87 17.57 9.90
CA ASP A 159 -15.92 17.92 8.83
C ASP A 159 -16.56 17.87 7.44
N ARG A 160 -17.84 17.47 7.36
CA ARG A 160 -18.66 17.46 6.14
C ARG A 160 -17.96 16.73 5.00
N PHE A 161 -17.56 15.48 5.23
CA PHE A 161 -17.02 14.61 4.19
C PHE A 161 -17.94 13.41 3.93
N LYS A 162 -17.74 12.75 2.80
CA LYS A 162 -18.46 11.56 2.36
C LYS A 162 -17.49 10.38 2.31
N VAL A 163 -17.94 9.18 2.64
CA VAL A 163 -17.16 7.95 2.43
C VAL A 163 -17.87 7.12 1.38
N VAL A 164 -17.12 6.68 0.37
CA VAL A 164 -17.62 5.80 -0.69
C VAL A 164 -16.78 4.53 -0.72
N CYS A 165 -17.44 3.39 -0.53
CA CYS A 165 -16.80 2.10 -0.69
C CYS A 165 -16.59 1.80 -2.17
N VAL A 166 -15.35 1.74 -2.64
CA VAL A 166 -14.99 1.54 -4.05
C VAL A 166 -14.21 0.25 -4.26
N ARG A 167 -14.22 -0.25 -5.50
CA ARG A 167 -13.35 -1.34 -5.95
C ARG A 167 -12.17 -0.77 -6.72
N GLN A 168 -11.10 -1.55 -6.86
CA GLN A 168 -10.04 -1.18 -7.81
C GLN A 168 -10.64 -1.08 -9.22
N PRO A 169 -10.24 -0.08 -10.03
CA PRO A 169 -10.79 0.11 -11.38
C PRO A 169 -10.29 -0.94 -12.39
N LEU A 170 -9.24 -1.69 -12.03
CA LEU A 170 -8.61 -2.70 -12.85
C LEU A 170 -8.36 -3.94 -12.00
N HIS A 171 -8.76 -5.11 -12.49
CA HIS A 171 -8.31 -6.38 -11.93
C HIS A 171 -6.83 -6.60 -12.27
N GLU A 172 -6.10 -7.35 -11.43
CA GLU A 172 -4.67 -7.59 -11.64
C GLU A 172 -4.38 -8.24 -13.00
N ALA A 173 -5.26 -9.14 -13.45
CA ALA A 173 -5.20 -9.76 -14.77
C ALA A 173 -5.45 -8.79 -15.96
N GLU A 174 -6.05 -7.62 -15.72
CA GLU A 174 -6.22 -6.59 -16.75
C GLU A 174 -5.01 -5.65 -16.85
N ILE A 175 -4.15 -5.62 -15.83
CA ILE A 175 -2.96 -4.80 -15.83
C ILE A 175 -1.93 -5.48 -16.74
N HIS A 176 -1.43 -4.74 -17.73
CA HIS A 176 -0.45 -5.29 -18.65
C HIS A 176 0.81 -5.70 -17.90
N SER A 177 1.40 -6.84 -18.25
CA SER A 177 2.54 -7.43 -17.54
C SER A 177 3.79 -6.54 -17.48
N SER A 178 3.90 -5.56 -18.38
CA SER A 178 4.97 -4.57 -18.28
C SER A 178 4.77 -3.69 -17.05
N VAL A 179 3.55 -3.26 -16.72
CA VAL A 179 3.27 -2.34 -15.61
C VAL A 179 3.63 -2.98 -14.26
N THR A 180 4.69 -2.48 -13.61
CA THR A 180 5.27 -3.05 -12.38
C THR A 180 4.86 -2.28 -11.11
N GLY A 181 4.12 -1.18 -11.27
CA GLY A 181 3.62 -0.38 -10.15
C GLY A 181 2.59 -1.12 -9.30
N ARG A 182 2.31 -0.55 -8.13
CA ARG A 182 1.38 -1.13 -7.16
C ARG A 182 -0.05 -1.09 -7.69
N SER A 183 -0.72 -2.24 -7.78
CA SER A 183 -2.08 -2.37 -8.31
C SER A 183 -3.10 -1.45 -7.61
N TRP A 184 -2.95 -1.24 -6.30
CA TRP A 184 -3.82 -0.36 -5.54
C TRP A 184 -3.68 1.13 -5.90
N ASP A 185 -2.56 1.57 -6.49
CA ASP A 185 -2.34 2.97 -6.83
C ASP A 185 -3.29 3.44 -7.98
N TRP A 186 -3.82 2.49 -8.76
CA TRP A 186 -4.81 2.79 -9.79
C TRP A 186 -6.17 3.24 -9.25
N VAL A 187 -6.47 3.03 -7.96
CA VAL A 187 -7.68 3.57 -7.32
C VAL A 187 -7.74 5.09 -7.44
N LYS A 188 -6.59 5.79 -7.53
CA LYS A 188 -6.52 7.23 -7.80
C LYS A 188 -7.25 7.63 -9.09
N LEU A 189 -7.30 6.75 -10.08
CA LEU A 189 -7.96 7.02 -11.37
C LEU A 189 -9.48 7.15 -11.23
N LEU A 190 -10.09 6.54 -10.22
CA LEU A 190 -11.52 6.68 -9.99
C LEU A 190 -11.94 8.12 -9.69
N ALA A 191 -11.02 8.97 -9.27
CA ALA A 191 -11.25 10.40 -9.09
C ALA A 191 -11.84 11.05 -10.36
N PHE A 192 -11.40 10.61 -11.55
CA PHE A 192 -11.88 11.13 -12.83
C PHE A 192 -13.34 10.77 -13.14
N THR A 193 -13.95 9.84 -12.40
CA THR A 193 -15.36 9.45 -12.59
C THR A 193 -16.35 10.41 -11.93
N LEU A 194 -15.87 11.36 -11.12
CA LEU A 194 -16.66 12.35 -10.37
C LEU A 194 -17.24 13.45 -11.28
N THR A 195 -17.97 13.09 -12.33
CA THR A 195 -18.39 13.99 -13.41
C THR A 195 -19.46 15.01 -13.04
N ASP A 196 -20.09 14.91 -11.86
CA ASP A 196 -20.92 16.00 -11.33
C ASP A 196 -20.08 17.13 -10.68
N PHE A 197 -18.75 17.06 -10.73
CA PHE A 197 -17.86 18.09 -10.20
C PHE A 197 -17.12 18.78 -11.34
N ASP A 198 -16.94 20.10 -11.22
CA ASP A 198 -16.28 20.91 -12.24
C ASP A 198 -14.75 20.89 -12.08
N LEU A 199 -14.28 20.71 -10.84
CA LEU A 199 -12.87 20.72 -10.48
C LEU A 199 -12.61 19.84 -9.26
N GLY A 200 -11.61 18.97 -9.36
CA GLY A 200 -11.18 18.08 -8.28
C GLY A 200 -9.74 18.35 -7.84
N VAL A 201 -9.44 18.08 -6.58
CA VAL A 201 -8.07 17.94 -6.07
C VAL A 201 -7.94 16.57 -5.43
N PHE A 202 -6.98 15.78 -5.89
CA PHE A 202 -6.58 14.57 -5.21
C PHE A 202 -5.51 14.89 -4.18
N LEU A 203 -5.66 14.40 -2.95
CA LEU A 203 -4.66 14.48 -1.89
C LEU A 203 -4.48 13.09 -1.25
N ASP A 204 -3.24 12.62 -1.12
CA ASP A 204 -2.94 11.43 -0.31
C ASP A 204 -3.35 11.69 1.15
N VAL A 205 -3.73 10.62 1.87
CA VAL A 205 -4.17 10.73 3.28
C VAL A 205 -3.07 11.20 4.21
N ASP A 206 -1.79 11.08 3.82
CA ASP A 206 -0.63 11.58 4.56
C ASP A 206 -0.32 13.06 4.25
N MET A 207 -1.34 13.84 3.91
CA MET A 207 -1.25 15.28 3.71
C MET A 207 -2.08 16.07 4.71
N MET A 208 -1.79 17.36 4.87
CA MET A 208 -2.55 18.27 5.72
C MET A 208 -2.51 19.70 5.17
N ALA A 209 -3.62 20.42 5.27
CA ALA A 209 -3.65 21.84 4.97
C ALA A 209 -3.10 22.65 6.15
N ILE A 210 -2.17 23.56 5.88
CA ILE A 210 -1.56 24.43 6.91
C ILE A 210 -1.88 25.91 6.71
N ARG A 211 -2.38 26.30 5.54
CA ARG A 211 -2.97 27.63 5.28
C ARG A 211 -4.13 27.49 4.29
N GLN A 212 -4.76 28.61 3.93
CA GLN A 212 -5.81 28.65 2.90
C GLN A 212 -5.33 27.99 1.61
N THR A 213 -6.22 27.29 0.92
CA THR A 213 -5.88 26.44 -0.24
C THR A 213 -6.28 27.04 -1.58
N ASN A 214 -6.54 28.36 -1.63
CA ASN A 214 -7.06 29.04 -2.81
C ASN A 214 -6.20 28.81 -4.07
N GLU A 215 -4.89 28.67 -3.89
CA GLU A 215 -3.91 28.47 -4.96
C GLU A 215 -4.05 27.11 -5.66
N LEU A 216 -4.59 26.09 -4.98
CA LEU A 216 -4.90 24.79 -5.61
C LEU A 216 -6.03 24.93 -6.63
N TRP A 217 -6.99 25.82 -6.35
CA TRP A 217 -8.22 25.95 -7.14
C TRP A 217 -8.07 26.96 -8.28
N SER A 218 -7.09 27.86 -8.21
CA SER A 218 -6.77 28.81 -9.29
C SER A 218 -5.89 28.22 -10.39
N GLY A 219 -5.17 27.13 -10.10
CA GLY A 219 -4.10 26.56 -10.93
C GLY A 219 -4.52 26.04 -12.31
N LEU A 220 -5.79 25.68 -12.51
CA LEU A 220 -6.32 25.23 -13.80
C LEU A 220 -7.00 26.34 -14.62
N GLY A 221 -6.91 27.60 -14.15
CA GLY A 221 -7.40 28.80 -14.83
C GLY A 221 -8.88 28.74 -15.20
N LEU A 222 -9.76 29.33 -14.39
CA LEU A 222 -11.12 29.67 -14.84
C LEU A 222 -11.04 30.96 -15.69
N GLY A 223 -10.37 30.88 -16.84
CA GLY A 223 -10.23 31.99 -17.79
C GLY A 223 -10.55 31.50 -19.19
N ALA A 224 -11.64 32.02 -19.76
CA ALA A 224 -12.05 31.73 -21.13
C ALA A 224 -10.93 32.12 -22.11
N GLY A 225 -10.36 31.14 -22.81
CA GLY A 225 -9.42 31.39 -23.91
C GLY A 225 -8.17 30.51 -23.99
N SER A 226 -7.84 29.73 -22.95
CA SER A 226 -6.81 28.68 -23.07
C SER A 226 -7.47 27.32 -23.32
N ALA A 227 -6.92 26.52 -24.24
CA ALA A 227 -7.31 25.12 -24.40
C ALA A 227 -7.38 24.47 -23.00
N GLN A 228 -8.56 23.99 -22.62
CA GLN A 228 -8.93 23.71 -21.23
C GLN A 228 -7.96 22.72 -20.59
N LYS A 229 -7.01 23.21 -19.79
CA LYS A 229 -6.02 22.38 -19.10
C LYS A 229 -6.73 21.32 -18.24
N GLN A 230 -6.35 20.05 -18.33
CA GLN A 230 -7.06 18.95 -17.66
C GLN A 230 -6.43 18.58 -16.32
N LEU A 231 -5.13 18.85 -16.15
CA LEU A 231 -4.37 18.48 -14.95
C LEU A 231 -3.44 19.62 -14.51
N ALA A 232 -3.48 19.99 -13.24
CA ALA A 232 -2.41 20.75 -12.61
C ALA A 232 -1.67 19.89 -11.60
N PHE A 233 -0.35 19.95 -11.59
CA PHE A 233 0.48 19.05 -10.78
C PHE A 233 1.66 19.78 -10.18
N VAL A 234 2.29 19.15 -9.19
CA VAL A 234 3.58 19.58 -8.64
C VAL A 234 4.60 18.47 -8.87
N ASP A 235 5.87 18.83 -8.90
CA ASP A 235 6.96 17.85 -8.91
C ASP A 235 7.16 17.25 -7.51
N GLY A 236 7.93 16.16 -7.43
CA GLY A 236 8.31 15.52 -6.17
C GLY A 236 9.83 15.39 -6.03
N PRO A 237 10.35 15.04 -4.84
CA PRO A 237 11.80 14.92 -4.60
C PRO A 237 12.55 13.98 -5.56
N LYS A 238 11.84 13.05 -6.21
CA LYS A 238 12.37 12.07 -7.18
C LYS A 238 11.43 11.82 -8.35
N SER A 239 10.58 12.79 -8.71
CA SER A 239 9.60 12.62 -9.78
C SER A 239 9.24 13.95 -10.44
N LEU A 240 8.96 13.93 -11.74
CA LEU A 240 8.42 15.09 -12.46
C LEU A 240 6.97 15.40 -12.05
N LEU A 241 6.26 14.43 -11.47
CA LEU A 241 4.91 14.61 -10.95
C LEU A 241 4.76 13.88 -9.60
N ASN A 242 4.17 14.51 -8.61
CA ASN A 242 3.78 13.87 -7.34
C ASN A 242 2.29 13.46 -7.41
N SER A 243 1.98 12.16 -7.53
CA SER A 243 0.57 11.71 -7.55
C SER A 243 -0.11 11.78 -6.19
N GLY A 244 0.60 12.18 -5.14
CA GLY A 244 -0.01 12.50 -3.86
C GLY A 244 -0.80 13.80 -3.90
N ILE A 245 -0.51 14.73 -4.83
CA ILE A 245 -1.24 15.99 -4.96
C ILE A 245 -1.36 16.40 -6.43
N PHE A 246 -2.59 16.45 -6.93
CA PHE A 246 -2.87 16.99 -8.26
C PHE A 246 -4.29 17.55 -8.34
N VAL A 247 -4.46 18.58 -9.16
CA VAL A 247 -5.75 19.18 -9.51
C VAL A 247 -6.18 18.60 -10.85
N PHE A 248 -7.43 18.21 -10.99
CA PHE A 248 -7.94 17.55 -12.19
C PHE A 248 -9.34 18.04 -12.54
N ARG A 249 -9.68 17.96 -13.83
CA ARG A 249 -11.07 18.03 -14.28
C ARG A 249 -11.63 16.60 -14.40
N PRO A 250 -12.71 16.24 -13.69
CA PRO A 250 -13.32 14.94 -13.84
C PRO A 250 -13.78 14.70 -15.29
N SER A 251 -13.51 13.51 -15.81
CA SER A 251 -13.83 13.12 -17.19
C SER A 251 -13.85 11.60 -17.32
N MET A 252 -15.00 11.05 -17.72
CA MET A 252 -15.12 9.62 -18.02
C MET A 252 -14.27 9.21 -19.24
N GLU A 253 -14.03 10.16 -20.16
CA GLU A 253 -13.14 9.95 -21.30
C GLU A 253 -11.69 9.77 -20.82
N ASP A 254 -11.20 10.67 -19.95
CA ASP A 254 -9.86 10.57 -19.39
C ASP A 254 -9.71 9.31 -18.52
N PHE A 255 -10.71 9.00 -17.69
CA PHE A 255 -10.73 7.75 -16.92
C PHE A 255 -10.58 6.51 -17.81
N THR A 256 -11.35 6.46 -18.90
CA THR A 256 -11.32 5.35 -19.86
C THR A 256 -9.97 5.29 -20.59
N ALA A 257 -9.43 6.43 -21.00
CA ALA A 257 -8.14 6.51 -21.66
C ALA A 257 -7.00 6.05 -20.75
N LEU A 258 -6.95 6.56 -19.51
CA LEU A 258 -5.96 6.21 -18.49
C LEU A 258 -6.00 4.71 -18.13
N THR A 259 -7.19 4.14 -17.94
CA THR A 259 -7.31 2.70 -17.65
C THR A 259 -6.92 1.83 -18.85
N ASN A 260 -7.28 2.22 -20.07
CA ASN A 260 -6.87 1.51 -21.29
C ASN A 260 -5.36 1.55 -21.54
N LEU A 261 -4.75 2.68 -21.19
CA LEU A 261 -3.31 2.84 -21.18
C LEU A 261 -2.66 1.79 -20.25
N VAL A 262 -3.18 1.61 -19.04
CA VAL A 262 -2.66 0.60 -18.08
C VAL A 262 -2.83 -0.82 -18.63
N ARG A 263 -3.97 -1.12 -19.27
CA ARG A 263 -4.23 -2.42 -19.92
C ARG A 263 -3.29 -2.72 -21.11
N ARG A 264 -2.73 -1.70 -21.75
CA ARG A 264 -1.85 -1.84 -22.92
C ARG A 264 -0.36 -1.88 -22.58
N GLY A 265 0.02 -1.33 -21.42
CA GLY A 265 1.38 -1.39 -20.88
C GLY A 265 2.49 -0.88 -21.80
N LYS A 266 2.21 0.14 -22.61
CA LYS A 266 3.20 0.77 -23.49
C LYS A 266 3.12 2.28 -23.35
N TYR A 267 4.06 2.79 -22.57
CA TYR A 267 4.46 4.19 -22.52
C TYR A 267 5.98 4.11 -22.81
N SER A 268 6.59 4.80 -23.78
CA SER A 268 7.99 4.58 -24.25
C SER A 268 8.84 5.86 -24.23
N GLU A 269 10.17 5.87 -24.14
CA GLU A 269 11.04 7.05 -23.76
C GLU A 269 10.75 8.48 -24.31
N LEU A 270 10.05 8.66 -25.45
CA LEU A 270 9.52 9.96 -25.92
C LEU A 270 8.13 10.34 -25.30
N ASP A 271 7.48 9.34 -24.75
CA ASP A 271 6.07 9.09 -24.43
C ASP A 271 5.95 7.97 -23.33
N GLY A 272 6.85 7.89 -22.32
CA GLY A 272 6.86 6.91 -21.21
C GLY A 272 8.04 5.91 -21.06
N TRP A 273 7.89 4.80 -20.32
CA TRP A 273 8.90 3.80 -19.86
C TRP A 273 10.18 3.58 -20.68
N ASN A 274 11.16 4.46 -20.46
CA ASN A 274 12.50 4.18 -19.95
C ASN A 274 13.13 5.52 -19.60
N HIS A 275 13.93 5.57 -18.53
CA HIS A 275 14.88 6.64 -18.23
C HIS A 275 14.48 8.10 -18.51
N ALA A 276 13.30 8.55 -18.04
CA ALA A 276 13.00 9.98 -17.93
C ALA A 276 13.76 10.64 -16.74
N GLY A 277 15.10 10.56 -16.77
CA GLY A 277 16.00 11.62 -16.33
C GLY A 277 16.20 11.94 -14.85
N ILE A 278 15.50 11.34 -13.87
CA ILE A 278 15.72 11.73 -12.45
C ILE A 278 16.57 10.74 -11.65
N VAL A 279 16.46 9.42 -11.84
CA VAL A 279 17.39 8.46 -11.21
C VAL A 279 17.43 7.14 -11.99
N SER A 280 18.62 6.59 -12.24
CA SER A 280 18.81 5.18 -12.61
C SER A 280 18.70 4.29 -11.36
N GLY A 281 17.78 3.32 -11.31
CA GLY A 281 17.68 2.36 -10.21
C GLY A 281 16.27 1.81 -9.89
N LYS A 282 16.21 0.77 -9.04
CA LYS A 282 15.05 -0.09 -8.70
C LYS A 282 13.86 0.56 -7.95
N ASN A 283 13.66 1.87 -8.00
CA ASN A 283 12.52 2.58 -7.38
C ASN A 283 12.05 3.71 -8.31
N ASN A 284 11.74 3.36 -9.55
CA ASN A 284 11.20 4.27 -10.55
C ASN A 284 9.69 4.45 -10.28
N HIS A 285 9.31 5.56 -9.65
CA HIS A 285 7.90 5.92 -9.50
C HIS A 285 7.14 6.16 -10.84
N TRP A 286 7.83 5.96 -11.96
CA TRP A 286 7.32 6.05 -13.33
C TRP A 286 6.31 4.95 -13.68
N ASP A 287 6.29 3.86 -12.91
CA ASP A 287 5.42 2.71 -13.13
C ASP A 287 4.12 2.81 -12.31
N GLU A 288 3.98 3.91 -11.56
CA GLU A 288 2.86 4.25 -10.69
C GLU A 288 1.97 5.35 -11.36
N CYS A 289 0.87 5.71 -10.71
CA CYS A 289 -0.08 6.73 -11.18
C CYS A 289 0.60 8.06 -11.51
N GLN A 290 1.68 8.43 -10.80
CA GLN A 290 2.41 9.66 -11.10
C GLN A 290 3.08 9.66 -12.47
N GLY A 291 3.67 8.54 -12.89
CA GLY A 291 4.26 8.40 -14.22
C GLY A 291 3.18 8.40 -15.29
N LEU A 292 2.09 7.66 -15.05
CA LEU A 292 0.93 7.60 -15.95
C LEU A 292 0.30 8.98 -16.20
N LEU A 293 0.00 9.72 -15.14
CA LEU A 293 -0.64 11.04 -15.23
C LEU A 293 0.26 12.04 -15.95
N TYR A 294 1.56 12.02 -15.65
CA TYR A 294 2.53 12.87 -16.35
C TYR A 294 2.58 12.54 -17.84
N HIS A 295 2.67 11.26 -18.17
CA HIS A 295 2.71 10.80 -19.55
C HIS A 295 1.46 11.22 -20.33
N TYR A 296 0.27 10.90 -19.81
CA TYR A 296 -0.98 11.22 -20.48
C TYR A 296 -1.21 12.73 -20.60
N PHE A 297 -1.26 13.46 -19.48
CA PHE A 297 -1.67 14.86 -19.51
C PHE A 297 -0.56 15.81 -19.99
N VAL A 298 0.72 15.52 -19.71
CA VAL A 298 1.82 16.44 -20.04
C VAL A 298 2.47 16.09 -21.37
N GLN A 299 2.75 14.81 -21.62
CA GLN A 299 3.45 14.39 -22.84
C GLN A 299 2.51 14.25 -24.03
N LEU A 300 1.48 13.42 -23.92
CA LEU A 300 0.56 13.14 -25.03
C LEU A 300 -0.38 14.31 -25.33
N HIS A 301 -1.07 14.82 -24.30
CA HIS A 301 -2.20 15.75 -24.51
C HIS A 301 -1.84 17.23 -24.35
N ARG A 302 -0.63 17.56 -23.87
CA ARG A 302 -0.19 18.95 -23.57
C ARG A 302 -1.19 19.73 -22.68
N GLY A 303 -2.02 19.00 -21.93
CA GLY A 303 -3.08 19.46 -21.06
C GLY A 303 -2.65 19.72 -19.62
N GLY A 304 -1.43 19.31 -19.25
CA GLY A 304 -0.83 19.54 -17.94
C GLY A 304 -0.33 20.97 -17.73
N VAL A 305 -0.38 21.43 -16.48
CA VAL A 305 0.29 22.65 -16.01
C VAL A 305 0.97 22.39 -14.67
N GLN A 306 2.22 22.83 -14.51
CA GLN A 306 2.93 22.70 -13.24
C GLN A 306 2.58 23.88 -12.33
N LEU A 307 2.14 23.58 -11.11
CA LEU A 307 1.91 24.56 -10.05
C LEU A 307 3.22 25.00 -9.42
N SER A 308 3.21 26.16 -8.79
CA SER A 308 4.36 26.63 -8.01
C SER A 308 4.70 25.63 -6.90
N ARG A 309 6.00 25.41 -6.66
CA ARG A 309 6.50 24.67 -5.49
C ARG A 309 6.11 25.33 -4.17
N GLU A 310 5.58 26.54 -4.20
CA GLU A 310 5.03 27.23 -3.04
C GLU A 310 3.62 26.76 -2.66
N VAL A 311 2.96 25.93 -3.46
CA VAL A 311 1.62 25.42 -3.14
C VAL A 311 1.68 24.23 -2.17
N TRP A 312 2.82 23.54 -2.09
CA TRP A 312 3.00 22.37 -1.24
C TRP A 312 4.43 22.27 -0.68
N GLY A 313 4.63 21.47 0.35
CA GLY A 313 5.96 21.13 0.86
C GLY A 313 6.02 19.71 1.41
N ALA A 314 7.23 19.15 1.51
CA ALA A 314 7.43 17.80 2.02
C ALA A 314 8.12 17.84 3.38
N SER A 315 7.46 17.35 4.43
CA SER A 315 8.08 17.19 5.74
C SER A 315 8.77 15.81 5.82
N PRO A 316 10.02 15.72 6.32
CA PRO A 316 10.85 16.77 6.93
C PRO A 316 11.79 17.46 5.93
N TYR A 317 11.66 17.18 4.64
CA TYR A 317 12.65 17.54 3.60
C TYR A 317 12.63 19.02 3.17
N GLY A 318 11.65 19.80 3.63
CA GLY A 318 11.55 21.25 3.43
C GLY A 318 10.11 21.72 3.27
N LEU A 319 9.70 22.66 4.12
CA LEU A 319 8.47 23.44 3.96
C LEU A 319 8.85 24.83 3.44
N SER A 320 8.19 25.27 2.38
CA SER A 320 8.22 26.70 2.04
C SER A 320 7.34 27.44 3.04
N GLY A 321 7.75 28.63 3.47
CA GLY A 321 6.91 29.53 4.29
C GLY A 321 5.55 29.85 3.63
N SER A 322 5.41 29.64 2.31
CA SER A 322 4.17 29.79 1.52
C SER A 322 3.41 28.48 1.16
N ALA A 323 3.95 27.29 1.45
CA ALA A 323 3.38 25.93 1.16
C ALA A 323 1.97 25.57 1.69
N SER A 324 0.87 25.80 0.96
CA SER A 324 -0.53 25.56 1.43
C SER A 324 -0.85 24.17 1.97
N ILE A 325 -0.20 23.15 1.42
CA ILE A 325 -0.32 21.75 1.85
C ILE A 325 1.04 21.23 2.32
N VAL A 326 1.07 20.44 3.39
CA VAL A 326 2.24 19.63 3.76
C VAL A 326 1.99 18.17 3.42
N HIS A 327 2.99 17.52 2.82
CA HIS A 327 3.06 16.07 2.61
C HIS A 327 4.01 15.46 3.64
N PHE A 328 3.51 14.51 4.43
CA PHE A 328 4.29 13.80 5.45
C PHE A 328 4.97 12.56 4.86
N ALA A 329 6.19 12.74 4.35
CA ALA A 329 6.94 11.69 3.66
C ALA A 329 7.87 10.88 4.58
N GLY A 330 8.18 9.64 4.20
CA GLY A 330 9.21 8.83 4.87
C GLY A 330 8.94 8.60 6.37
N SER A 331 9.89 9.00 7.22
CA SER A 331 9.81 8.87 8.69
C SER A 331 8.73 9.75 9.34
N SER A 332 8.12 10.63 8.56
CA SER A 332 7.14 11.60 9.04
C SER A 332 5.71 11.14 8.82
N LYS A 333 5.51 9.94 8.25
CA LYS A 333 4.18 9.41 7.94
C LYS A 333 3.25 9.38 9.16
N PRO A 334 1.94 9.58 8.96
CA PRO A 334 0.92 9.59 10.02
C PRO A 334 0.99 8.42 11.02
N CYS A 335 1.33 7.20 10.58
CA CYS A 335 1.51 6.06 11.49
C CYS A 335 2.66 6.30 12.48
N VAL A 336 3.78 6.83 11.98
CA VAL A 336 4.95 7.14 12.81
C VAL A 336 4.62 8.27 13.77
N LEU A 337 3.94 9.32 13.28
CA LEU A 337 3.48 10.43 14.11
C LEU A 337 2.50 9.98 15.19
N ALA A 338 1.49 9.19 14.87
CA ALA A 338 0.53 8.69 15.85
C ALA A 338 1.23 7.94 17.02
N SER A 339 2.36 7.29 16.78
CA SER A 339 3.13 6.54 17.79
C SER A 339 4.09 7.40 18.64
N MET A 340 4.39 8.62 18.21
CA MET A 340 5.29 9.52 18.94
C MET A 340 4.56 10.21 20.11
N LYS A 341 5.31 10.79 21.05
CA LYS A 341 4.73 11.77 21.99
C LYS A 341 4.64 13.11 21.27
N LYS A 342 3.53 13.84 21.47
CA LYS A 342 3.36 15.21 20.95
C LYS A 342 4.62 16.03 21.30
N PRO A 343 5.34 16.59 20.31
CA PRO A 343 6.51 17.40 20.59
C PRO A 343 6.14 18.63 21.43
N GLY A 344 7.03 19.05 22.32
CA GLY A 344 6.90 20.34 23.00
C GLY A 344 6.96 21.49 21.98
N HIS A 345 6.27 22.61 22.25
CA HIS A 345 6.44 23.81 21.43
C HIS A 345 7.88 24.33 21.62
N THR A 346 8.76 24.08 20.65
CA THR A 346 10.07 24.72 20.59
C THR A 346 10.12 25.59 19.34
N GLY A 347 10.51 26.85 19.50
CA GLY A 347 10.34 27.89 18.49
C GLY A 347 11.11 27.66 17.18
N ASN A 348 10.57 28.31 16.13
CA ASN A 348 11.12 28.57 14.79
C ASN A 348 11.42 27.41 13.83
N ASP A 349 11.12 26.15 14.16
CA ASP A 349 11.16 25.05 13.18
C ASP A 349 9.76 24.80 12.58
N GLU A 350 9.57 25.18 11.31
CA GLU A 350 8.31 24.99 10.58
C GLU A 350 7.92 23.51 10.43
N SER A 351 8.89 22.60 10.32
CA SER A 351 8.62 21.16 10.27
C SER A 351 8.07 20.69 11.62
N LEU A 352 8.66 21.15 12.72
CA LEU A 352 8.16 20.86 14.07
C LEU A 352 6.77 21.44 14.33
N SER A 353 6.51 22.65 13.83
CA SER A 353 5.19 23.29 13.86
C SER A 353 4.13 22.45 13.13
N SER A 354 4.46 21.90 11.96
CA SER A 354 3.54 21.03 11.21
C SER A 354 3.20 19.74 11.95
N TYR A 355 4.15 19.14 12.68
CA TYR A 355 3.86 17.95 13.52
C TYR A 355 2.95 18.28 14.68
N VAL A 356 3.21 19.40 15.37
CA VAL A 356 2.39 19.85 16.48
C VAL A 356 0.95 20.10 16.02
N GLN A 357 0.78 20.80 14.89
CA GLN A 357 -0.53 21.05 14.29
C GLN A 357 -1.25 19.75 13.91
N TRP A 358 -0.52 18.77 13.37
CA TRP A 358 -1.09 17.45 13.04
C TRP A 358 -1.67 16.75 14.27
N TYR A 359 -0.96 16.74 15.40
CA TYR A 359 -1.48 16.21 16.66
C TYR A 359 -2.67 16.99 17.20
N ASP A 360 -2.65 18.32 17.05
CA ASP A 360 -3.74 19.17 17.53
C ASP A 360 -5.03 18.86 16.79
N TYR A 361 -4.99 18.75 15.46
CA TYR A 361 -6.17 18.33 14.67
C TYR A 361 -6.63 16.92 15.00
N LEU A 362 -5.71 15.97 15.20
CA LEU A 362 -6.06 14.61 15.57
C LEU A 362 -6.80 14.58 16.92
N SER A 363 -6.27 15.28 17.93
CA SER A 363 -6.85 15.32 19.28
C SER A 363 -8.19 16.06 19.38
N GLN A 364 -8.48 16.94 18.42
CA GLN A 364 -9.78 17.62 18.28
C GLN A 364 -10.83 16.73 17.64
N THR A 365 -10.42 15.73 16.85
CA THR A 365 -11.30 14.93 16.01
C THR A 365 -11.52 13.53 16.58
N VAL A 366 -10.57 13.00 17.35
CA VAL A 366 -10.56 11.62 17.85
C VAL A 366 -10.30 11.61 19.36
N ASP A 367 -10.96 10.71 20.09
CA ASP A 367 -10.74 10.56 21.53
C ASP A 367 -9.37 9.93 21.83
N ALA A 368 -8.86 10.14 23.05
CA ALA A 368 -7.52 9.72 23.43
C ALA A 368 -7.35 8.20 23.48
N ASP A 369 -8.39 7.45 23.83
CA ASP A 369 -8.38 5.99 23.89
C ASP A 369 -8.40 5.41 22.48
N THR A 370 -9.14 6.02 21.56
CA THR A 370 -9.08 5.63 20.14
C THR A 370 -7.72 5.98 19.53
N ILE A 371 -7.18 7.17 19.80
CA ILE A 371 -5.82 7.51 19.36
C ILE A 371 -4.84 6.48 19.91
N ALA A 372 -4.88 6.14 21.20
CA ALA A 372 -3.99 5.14 21.79
C ALA A 372 -4.16 3.74 21.17
N SER A 373 -5.39 3.29 20.95
CA SER A 373 -5.71 1.98 20.36
C SER A 373 -5.21 1.85 18.92
N LEU A 374 -5.40 2.90 18.12
CA LEU A 374 -4.96 2.93 16.72
C LEU A 374 -3.47 3.26 16.59
N SER A 375 -2.90 4.12 17.44
CA SER A 375 -1.45 4.34 17.56
C SER A 375 -0.72 3.07 17.95
N ALA A 376 -1.31 2.20 18.78
CA ALA A 376 -0.78 0.87 19.05
C ALA A 376 -0.85 -0.04 17.82
N ALA A 377 -1.83 0.17 16.93
CA ALA A 377 -1.85 -0.48 15.61
C ALA A 377 -0.81 0.13 14.64
N CYS A 378 -0.45 1.41 14.78
CA CYS A 378 0.61 2.09 14.00
C CYS A 378 2.03 1.73 14.44
N ALA A 379 2.26 1.50 15.75
CA ALA A 379 3.54 1.09 16.32
C ALA A 379 3.93 -0.35 15.92
N ARG A 380 3.05 -1.03 15.19
CA ARG A 380 3.34 -2.28 14.48
C ARG A 380 3.72 -1.93 13.03
N PRO A 381 4.92 -2.27 12.48
CA PRO A 381 5.17 -2.19 11.05
C PRO A 381 4.05 -2.86 10.29
N LEU A 382 3.75 -2.29 9.13
CA LEU A 382 2.79 -2.75 8.14
C LEU A 382 2.82 -4.27 8.02
N ARG A 383 1.92 -4.95 8.74
CA ARG A 383 1.50 -6.30 8.43
C ARG A 383 0.19 -6.18 7.67
N GLY A 384 -0.02 -7.10 6.74
CA GLY A 384 -1.36 -7.49 6.29
C GLY A 384 -2.31 -7.76 7.48
N PRO A 385 -3.59 -8.00 7.18
CA PRO A 385 -4.72 -7.55 7.98
C PRO A 385 -4.70 -8.04 9.45
N HIS A 386 -5.11 -7.12 10.34
CA HIS A 386 -5.33 -7.16 11.80
C HIS A 386 -4.91 -8.40 12.64
N PRO A 387 -4.21 -8.19 13.78
CA PRO A 387 -4.19 -9.15 14.89
C PRO A 387 -5.52 -9.08 15.67
N VAL A 388 -6.18 -10.22 15.78
CA VAL A 388 -7.33 -10.43 16.68
C VAL A 388 -6.87 -10.27 18.13
N ALA A 389 -7.70 -9.64 18.97
CA ALA A 389 -7.48 -9.51 20.40
C ALA A 389 -7.28 -10.90 21.07
N PRO A 390 -6.48 -11.00 22.15
CA PRO A 390 -6.28 -12.25 22.88
C PRO A 390 -7.61 -12.64 23.54
N GLY A 391 -8.34 -13.56 22.91
CA GLY A 391 -9.61 -14.04 23.43
C GLY A 391 -10.54 -14.69 22.40
N ASN A 392 -10.41 -14.36 21.11
CA ASN A 392 -11.23 -14.99 20.08
C ASN A 392 -10.36 -15.82 19.15
N LEU A 393 -10.64 -17.12 19.06
CA LEU A 393 -10.04 -18.02 18.09
C LEU A 393 -10.11 -17.38 16.69
N ALA A 394 -8.94 -17.06 16.12
CA ALA A 394 -8.81 -16.50 14.78
C ALA A 394 -9.59 -17.37 13.77
N THR A 395 -10.53 -16.76 13.06
CA THR A 395 -11.24 -17.39 11.96
C THR A 395 -10.29 -17.58 10.78
N LYS A 396 -10.35 -18.77 10.16
CA LYS A 396 -9.57 -19.31 9.03
C LYS A 396 -9.07 -18.31 7.94
N SER A 397 -9.77 -17.21 7.68
CA SER A 397 -9.54 -16.36 6.50
C SER A 397 -8.32 -15.42 6.52
N HIS A 398 -7.56 -15.31 7.61
CA HIS A 398 -6.44 -14.34 7.72
C HIS A 398 -5.06 -14.89 7.31
N TRP A 399 -4.95 -16.20 7.14
CA TRP A 399 -3.67 -16.91 6.96
C TRP A 399 -3.66 -17.85 5.74
N GLU A 400 -4.76 -17.95 4.98
CA GLU A 400 -4.92 -18.87 3.86
C GLU A 400 -4.93 -18.15 2.51
N ASP A 401 -4.18 -18.69 1.54
CA ASP A 401 -4.60 -18.61 0.14
C ASP A 401 -5.66 -19.69 -0.11
N HIS A 402 -6.90 -19.22 -0.26
CA HIS A 402 -8.15 -19.99 -0.30
C HIS A 402 -8.59 -20.48 -1.68
N ALA A 403 -7.71 -20.58 -2.67
CA ALA A 403 -8.07 -21.35 -3.86
C ALA A 403 -7.83 -22.84 -3.56
N PRO A 404 -8.87 -23.68 -3.35
CA PRO A 404 -8.65 -25.12 -3.37
C PRO A 404 -8.19 -25.47 -4.78
N LEU A 405 -7.07 -26.17 -4.89
CA LEU A 405 -6.70 -26.80 -6.14
C LEU A 405 -7.78 -27.81 -6.53
N SER A 406 -8.03 -27.93 -7.83
CA SER A 406 -8.99 -28.92 -8.36
C SER A 406 -8.62 -30.32 -7.83
N PRO A 407 -9.55 -31.03 -7.16
CA PRO A 407 -9.26 -32.33 -6.59
C PRO A 407 -8.84 -33.33 -7.68
N GLY A 408 -7.74 -34.04 -7.46
CA GLY A 408 -7.27 -35.12 -8.35
C GLY A 408 -6.02 -34.81 -9.20
N LEU A 409 -5.48 -33.59 -9.17
CA LEU A 409 -4.21 -33.28 -9.83
C LEU A 409 -3.01 -33.71 -8.98
N SER A 410 -2.00 -34.31 -9.62
CA SER A 410 -0.73 -34.65 -8.97
C SER A 410 0.18 -33.43 -8.88
N ALA A 411 0.88 -33.29 -7.75
CA ALA A 411 1.87 -32.25 -7.56
C ALA A 411 3.02 -32.43 -8.57
N VAL A 412 3.35 -31.35 -9.27
CA VAL A 412 4.48 -31.23 -10.19
C VAL A 412 5.69 -30.80 -9.36
N VAL A 413 6.76 -31.58 -9.43
CA VAL A 413 8.01 -31.32 -8.70
C VAL A 413 9.12 -30.99 -9.68
N VAL A 414 10.22 -30.46 -9.14
CA VAL A 414 11.44 -30.24 -9.91
C VAL A 414 11.89 -31.55 -10.58
N THR A 415 12.07 -31.49 -11.88
CA THR A 415 12.51 -32.59 -12.74
C THR A 415 14.03 -32.74 -12.74
N GLN A 416 14.52 -33.90 -13.18
CA GLN A 416 15.97 -34.10 -13.33
C GLN A 416 16.60 -33.10 -14.30
N ALA A 417 15.90 -32.78 -15.39
CA ALA A 417 16.37 -31.81 -16.38
C ALA A 417 16.56 -30.40 -15.77
N GLU A 418 15.70 -30.02 -14.82
CA GLU A 418 15.79 -28.75 -14.09
C GLU A 418 16.87 -28.75 -13.01
N TYR A 419 17.09 -29.87 -12.32
CA TYR A 419 18.24 -30.03 -11.43
C TYR A 419 19.57 -29.92 -12.18
N ASP A 420 19.64 -30.55 -13.36
CA ASP A 420 20.84 -30.55 -14.18
C ASP A 420 21.05 -29.21 -14.91
N GLY A 421 20.08 -28.30 -14.83
CA GLY A 421 20.10 -27.01 -15.53
C GLY A 421 20.00 -27.12 -17.06
N THR A 422 19.59 -28.28 -17.58
CA THR A 422 19.40 -28.52 -19.02
C THR A 422 18.13 -27.87 -19.56
N VAL A 423 17.17 -27.59 -18.69
CA VAL A 423 15.99 -26.75 -18.97
C VAL A 423 15.85 -25.69 -17.87
N THR A 424 15.15 -24.61 -18.20
CA THR A 424 14.80 -23.56 -17.23
C THR A 424 13.87 -24.13 -16.16
N CYS A 425 14.12 -23.79 -14.89
CA CYS A 425 13.29 -24.20 -13.77
C CYS A 425 11.89 -23.57 -13.90
N SER A 426 10.86 -24.39 -13.75
CA SER A 426 9.45 -24.03 -13.89
C SER A 426 8.94 -23.18 -12.72
N PHE A 427 9.66 -23.18 -11.60
CA PHE A 427 9.37 -22.35 -10.44
C PHE A 427 9.89 -20.92 -10.66
N VAL A 428 9.02 -19.94 -10.40
CA VAL A 428 9.33 -18.51 -10.56
C VAL A 428 9.76 -17.87 -9.23
N SER A 429 10.59 -16.83 -9.32
CA SER A 429 11.02 -16.01 -8.19
C SER A 429 10.07 -14.83 -7.95
N GLU A 430 10.33 -14.03 -6.91
CA GLU A 430 9.63 -12.78 -6.60
C GLU A 430 9.63 -11.74 -7.74
N SER A 431 10.53 -11.89 -8.72
CA SER A 431 10.59 -11.02 -9.89
C SER A 431 9.66 -11.44 -11.03
N ALA A 432 8.93 -12.56 -10.90
CA ALA A 432 8.02 -13.20 -11.87
C ALA A 432 8.65 -13.56 -13.24
N GLU A 433 9.72 -12.89 -13.66
CA GLU A 433 10.46 -13.08 -14.92
C GLU A 433 11.67 -14.01 -14.77
N LYS A 434 12.17 -14.22 -13.55
CA LYS A 434 13.35 -15.07 -13.30
C LYS A 434 12.95 -16.41 -12.73
N SER A 435 13.42 -17.44 -13.43
CA SER A 435 13.48 -18.83 -12.98
C SER A 435 14.31 -18.95 -11.70
N VAL A 436 13.84 -19.73 -10.74
CA VAL A 436 14.59 -20.11 -9.54
C VAL A 436 15.75 -21.05 -9.94
N PHE A 437 16.79 -21.13 -9.13
CA PHE A 437 17.80 -22.17 -9.28
C PHE A 437 17.30 -23.47 -8.61
N CYS A 438 16.58 -24.30 -9.37
CA CYS A 438 15.94 -25.53 -8.90
C CYS A 438 16.90 -26.54 -8.22
N ALA A 439 18.20 -26.50 -8.55
CA ALA A 439 19.21 -27.34 -7.93
C ALA A 439 19.60 -26.89 -6.51
N GLN A 440 19.09 -25.76 -6.03
CA GLN A 440 19.38 -25.24 -4.69
C GLN A 440 19.00 -26.23 -3.59
N GLU A 441 17.81 -26.86 -3.70
CA GLU A 441 17.19 -27.68 -2.65
C GLU A 441 17.25 -29.22 -2.88
N VAL A 442 18.24 -29.69 -3.66
CA VAL A 442 18.27 -31.10 -4.08
C VAL A 442 18.50 -32.07 -2.90
N ALA A 443 19.19 -31.62 -1.84
CA ALA A 443 19.49 -32.43 -0.66
C ALA A 443 18.22 -32.64 0.19
N GLU A 444 17.47 -31.58 0.38
CA GLU A 444 16.21 -31.47 1.09
C GLU A 444 15.16 -32.32 0.38
N HIS A 445 15.05 -32.18 -0.95
CA HIS A 445 14.17 -33.02 -1.77
C HIS A 445 14.52 -34.51 -1.68
N THR A 446 15.81 -34.84 -1.55
CA THR A 446 16.27 -36.22 -1.36
C THR A 446 15.81 -36.79 -0.02
N LEU A 447 15.90 -36.01 1.07
CA LEU A 447 15.38 -36.40 2.37
C LEU A 447 13.86 -36.58 2.35
N VAL A 448 13.13 -35.62 1.76
CA VAL A 448 11.67 -35.66 1.61
C VAL A 448 11.23 -36.95 0.93
N LYS A 449 11.83 -37.29 -0.21
CA LYS A 449 11.48 -38.48 -0.99
C LYS A 449 11.76 -39.79 -0.24
N ARG A 450 12.78 -39.83 0.60
CA ARG A 450 13.17 -41.06 1.32
C ARG A 450 12.34 -41.30 2.57
N TRP A 451 12.01 -40.23 3.29
CA TRP A 451 11.62 -40.35 4.70
C TRP A 451 10.19 -39.90 5.00
N ILE A 452 9.60 -38.96 4.26
CA ILE A 452 8.24 -38.50 4.55
C ILE A 452 7.24 -39.59 4.15
N PRO A 453 6.50 -40.17 5.11
CA PRO A 453 5.48 -41.17 4.80
C PRO A 453 4.25 -40.50 4.20
N ARG A 454 3.51 -41.25 3.37
CA ARG A 454 2.37 -40.72 2.60
C ARG A 454 1.24 -40.14 3.46
N ASP A 455 1.09 -40.64 4.69
CA ASP A 455 0.03 -40.26 5.63
C ASP A 455 0.44 -39.22 6.68
N ALA A 456 1.69 -38.74 6.64
CA ALA A 456 2.22 -37.72 7.55
C ALA A 456 1.42 -36.40 7.50
N THR A 457 1.55 -35.65 8.58
CA THR A 457 1.10 -34.27 8.69
C THR A 457 2.31 -33.37 8.96
N VAL A 458 2.67 -32.57 7.96
CA VAL A 458 3.97 -31.91 7.88
C VAL A 458 3.87 -30.42 8.22
N LEU A 459 4.74 -29.96 9.12
CA LEU A 459 5.07 -28.54 9.27
C LEU A 459 6.44 -28.29 8.65
N GLU A 460 6.45 -27.50 7.59
CA GLU A 460 7.65 -27.08 6.86
C GLU A 460 7.99 -25.64 7.25
N MET A 461 9.20 -25.44 7.75
CA MET A 461 9.78 -24.12 7.95
C MET A 461 10.82 -23.92 6.85
N GLY A 462 10.73 -22.80 6.11
CA GLY A 462 11.66 -22.50 5.00
C GLY A 462 11.08 -22.57 3.59
N ALA A 463 9.80 -22.26 3.38
CA ALA A 463 9.16 -22.64 2.12
C ALA A 463 9.70 -21.88 0.89
N ARG A 464 10.19 -20.64 1.06
CA ARG A 464 10.75 -19.76 0.03
C ARG A 464 9.91 -19.67 -1.25
N TYR A 465 10.32 -20.34 -2.34
CA TYR A 465 9.59 -20.36 -3.62
C TYR A 465 8.72 -21.61 -3.81
N GLY A 466 8.73 -22.55 -2.86
CA GLY A 466 7.83 -23.70 -2.82
C GLY A 466 8.33 -24.98 -3.51
N THR A 467 9.61 -25.06 -3.89
CA THR A 467 10.17 -26.27 -4.52
C THR A 467 10.11 -27.47 -3.57
N THR A 468 10.58 -27.29 -2.34
CA THR A 468 10.51 -28.30 -1.26
C THR A 468 9.07 -28.56 -0.87
N SER A 469 8.24 -27.51 -0.82
CA SER A 469 6.83 -27.64 -0.49
C SER A 469 6.08 -28.53 -1.48
N CYS A 470 6.37 -28.41 -2.78
CA CYS A 470 5.84 -29.28 -3.82
C CYS A 470 6.36 -30.71 -3.72
N ALA A 471 7.64 -30.92 -3.36
CA ALA A 471 8.18 -32.26 -3.12
C ALA A 471 7.45 -32.96 -1.95
N ILE A 472 7.18 -32.23 -0.86
CA ILE A 472 6.39 -32.76 0.26
C ILE A 472 4.96 -33.06 -0.19
N SER A 473 4.32 -32.13 -0.90
CA SER A 473 2.96 -32.34 -1.43
C SER A 473 2.89 -33.60 -2.29
N GLN A 474 3.91 -33.89 -3.11
CA GLN A 474 4.00 -35.13 -3.87
C GLN A 474 4.14 -36.36 -2.96
N ALA A 475 5.03 -36.33 -1.96
CA ALA A 475 5.23 -37.44 -1.02
C ALA A 475 3.93 -37.78 -0.25
N LEU A 476 3.15 -36.77 0.13
CA LEU A 476 1.86 -36.89 0.81
C LEU A 476 0.69 -37.28 -0.10
N GLY A 477 0.94 -37.54 -1.40
CA GLY A 477 -0.12 -37.81 -2.37
C GLY A 477 -1.09 -36.64 -2.54
N ASN A 478 -0.59 -35.41 -2.39
CA ASN A 478 -1.30 -34.14 -2.50
C ASN A 478 -2.48 -33.98 -1.50
N SER A 479 -2.35 -34.58 -0.32
CA SER A 479 -3.44 -34.73 0.67
C SER A 479 -3.92 -33.43 1.34
N GLY A 480 -3.17 -32.33 1.25
CA GLY A 480 -3.48 -31.10 1.99
C GLY A 480 -2.96 -31.07 3.43
N LYS A 481 -2.35 -32.16 3.91
CA LYS A 481 -1.84 -32.28 5.29
C LYS A 481 -0.45 -31.65 5.47
N GLN A 482 -0.26 -30.45 4.92
CA GLN A 482 1.01 -29.74 4.95
C GLN A 482 0.79 -28.25 5.20
N VAL A 483 1.57 -27.68 6.11
CA VAL A 483 1.70 -26.23 6.29
C VAL A 483 3.13 -25.81 5.98
N ALA A 484 3.29 -24.96 4.97
CA ALA A 484 4.56 -24.39 4.55
C ALA A 484 4.68 -22.96 5.09
N VAL A 485 5.72 -22.69 5.87
CA VAL A 485 5.91 -21.43 6.59
C VAL A 485 6.95 -20.58 5.88
N GLU A 486 6.54 -19.38 5.45
CA GLU A 486 7.42 -18.41 4.80
C GLU A 486 7.25 -17.01 5.40
N PRO A 487 8.29 -16.46 6.05
CA PRO A 487 8.21 -15.14 6.67
C PRO A 487 8.43 -13.96 5.71
N ASP A 488 9.05 -14.14 4.54
CA ASP A 488 9.43 -13.09 3.60
C ASP A 488 8.29 -12.72 2.66
N GLU A 489 7.63 -11.60 2.95
CA GLU A 489 6.47 -11.13 2.19
C GLU A 489 6.72 -10.95 0.69
N ARG A 490 7.98 -10.74 0.31
CA ARG A 490 8.38 -10.52 -1.09
C ARG A 490 8.19 -11.78 -1.94
N VAL A 491 8.30 -12.97 -1.34
CA VAL A 491 8.19 -14.23 -2.08
C VAL A 491 6.78 -14.82 -2.02
N TRP A 492 5.87 -14.29 -1.18
CA TRP A 492 4.52 -14.84 -1.01
C TRP A 492 3.76 -14.98 -2.33
N ASN A 493 3.80 -13.98 -3.20
CA ASN A 493 3.14 -14.09 -4.51
C ASN A 493 3.76 -15.19 -5.38
N ALA A 494 5.09 -15.31 -5.38
CA ALA A 494 5.80 -16.32 -6.17
C ALA A 494 5.51 -17.74 -5.67
N ILE A 495 5.55 -17.99 -4.36
CA ILE A 495 5.19 -19.32 -3.81
C ILE A 495 3.72 -19.64 -4.00
N SER A 496 2.81 -18.66 -3.90
CA SER A 496 1.39 -18.87 -4.21
C SER A 496 1.15 -19.18 -5.68
N GLN A 497 1.87 -18.51 -6.58
CA GLN A 497 1.84 -18.83 -8.01
C GLN A 497 2.41 -20.22 -8.28
N ASN A 498 3.59 -20.56 -7.74
CA ASN A 498 4.21 -21.86 -7.92
C ASN A 498 3.32 -22.98 -7.38
N ARG A 499 2.72 -22.80 -6.20
CA ARG A 499 1.71 -23.70 -5.64
C ARG A 499 0.59 -23.99 -6.64
N ALA A 500 0.05 -22.94 -7.26
CA ALA A 500 -1.05 -23.03 -8.21
C ALA A 500 -0.62 -23.70 -9.53
N THR A 501 0.48 -23.24 -10.14
CA THR A 501 0.95 -23.73 -11.45
C THR A 501 1.50 -25.16 -11.40
N HIS A 502 1.96 -25.61 -10.22
CA HIS A 502 2.50 -26.94 -10.01
C HIS A 502 1.52 -27.88 -9.29
N ASN A 503 0.27 -27.46 -9.08
CA ASN A 503 -0.77 -28.26 -8.44
C ASN A 503 -0.39 -28.81 -7.05
N CYS A 504 0.34 -28.04 -6.25
CA CYS A 504 0.82 -28.47 -4.94
C CYS A 504 -0.18 -28.07 -3.83
N ASN A 505 -0.74 -29.06 -3.14
CA ASN A 505 -1.77 -28.86 -2.13
C ASN A 505 -1.16 -28.74 -0.73
N PHE A 506 -0.46 -27.63 -0.50
CA PHE A 506 -0.02 -27.23 0.83
C PHE A 506 -0.72 -25.94 1.26
N ILE A 507 -0.76 -25.69 2.56
CA ILE A 507 -1.24 -24.44 3.13
C ILE A 507 -0.06 -23.51 3.35
N LEU A 508 -0.09 -22.32 2.77
CA LEU A 508 0.96 -21.32 2.96
C LEU A 508 0.68 -20.47 4.21
N HIS A 509 1.49 -20.65 5.27
CA HIS A 509 1.51 -19.74 6.41
C HIS A 509 2.46 -18.57 6.14
N ARG A 510 1.89 -17.39 5.93
CA ARG A 510 2.60 -16.13 5.69
C ARG A 510 3.13 -15.54 7.00
N GLY A 511 4.19 -16.13 7.56
CA GLY A 511 4.74 -15.74 8.84
C GLY A 511 5.84 -16.65 9.38
N ILE A 512 5.96 -16.72 10.71
CA ILE A 512 6.82 -17.67 11.44
C ILE A 512 5.97 -18.57 12.34
N VAL A 513 6.58 -19.67 12.82
CA VAL A 513 6.06 -20.45 13.95
C VAL A 513 6.93 -20.20 15.19
N GLY A 514 6.44 -19.38 16.13
CA GLY A 514 7.15 -18.95 17.33
C GLY A 514 6.43 -17.84 18.10
N GLY A 515 6.98 -17.42 19.24
CA GLY A 515 6.40 -16.44 20.17
C GLY A 515 6.57 -14.96 19.77
N GLY A 516 6.80 -14.67 18.49
CA GLY A 516 6.85 -13.30 17.95
C GLY A 516 8.13 -12.49 18.26
N GLY A 517 8.19 -11.25 17.76
CA GLY A 517 9.33 -10.34 17.95
C GLY A 517 10.53 -10.59 17.02
N TYR A 518 10.30 -11.26 15.89
CA TYR A 518 11.31 -11.58 14.88
C TYR A 518 11.27 -10.62 13.69
N VAL A 519 12.43 -10.22 13.19
CA VAL A 519 12.60 -9.47 11.95
C VAL A 519 13.47 -10.24 10.97
N LEU A 520 13.30 -9.99 9.67
CA LEU A 520 14.12 -10.61 8.63
C LEU A 520 15.43 -9.84 8.44
N SER A 521 16.55 -10.55 8.43
CA SER A 521 17.85 -10.04 7.99
C SER A 521 18.49 -10.99 6.98
N GLY A 522 19.41 -10.47 6.17
CA GLY A 522 20.10 -11.24 5.13
C GLY A 522 19.84 -10.71 3.72
N LEU A 523 20.64 -11.17 2.76
CA LEU A 523 20.54 -10.82 1.35
C LEU A 523 20.06 -12.03 0.54
N GLN A 524 19.22 -11.77 -0.46
CA GLN A 524 18.78 -12.77 -1.44
C GLN A 524 18.13 -14.02 -0.81
N TYR A 525 18.59 -15.23 -1.17
CA TYR A 525 17.95 -16.51 -0.85
C TYR A 525 18.09 -16.91 0.63
N GLY A 526 19.24 -16.62 1.27
CA GLY A 526 19.51 -17.01 2.66
C GLY A 526 19.09 -15.98 3.71
N LYS A 527 17.80 -15.61 3.71
CA LYS A 527 17.24 -14.68 4.71
C LYS A 527 16.80 -15.43 5.96
N ARG A 528 17.14 -14.85 7.11
CA ARG A 528 16.83 -15.42 8.43
C ARG A 528 15.91 -14.53 9.25
N ALA A 529 15.00 -15.15 9.98
CA ALA A 529 14.26 -14.49 11.05
C ALA A 529 15.11 -14.46 12.32
N HIS A 530 15.27 -13.29 12.95
CA HIS A 530 15.97 -13.15 14.24
C HIS A 530 15.25 -12.17 15.15
N ARG A 531 15.38 -12.33 16.47
CA ARG A 531 14.73 -11.44 17.44
C ARG A 531 15.41 -10.08 17.48
N GLU A 532 14.63 -9.01 17.36
CA GLU A 532 15.09 -7.63 17.56
C GLU A 532 14.13 -6.90 18.50
N LYS A 533 14.67 -6.31 19.57
CA LYS A 533 13.86 -5.59 20.57
C LYS A 533 13.41 -4.25 19.99
N GLY A 534 12.11 -3.98 20.02
CA GLY A 534 11.54 -2.67 19.66
C GLY A 534 11.08 -2.52 18.21
N ILE A 535 11.13 -3.58 17.39
CA ILE A 535 10.60 -3.62 16.02
C ILE A 535 9.44 -4.62 15.99
N SER A 536 8.27 -4.29 15.43
CA SER A 536 7.23 -5.32 15.35
C SER A 536 7.56 -6.34 14.29
N GLY A 537 7.48 -7.59 14.72
CA GLY A 537 8.04 -8.68 13.96
C GLY A 537 7.20 -9.11 12.76
N ILE A 538 7.50 -10.30 12.26
CA ILE A 538 6.75 -11.05 11.25
C ILE A 538 5.47 -11.65 11.88
N PRO A 539 4.33 -11.83 11.14
CA PRO A 539 3.20 -12.65 11.59
C PRO A 539 3.66 -13.94 12.25
N HIS A 540 3.04 -14.35 13.34
CA HIS A 540 3.49 -15.52 14.08
C HIS A 540 2.33 -16.28 14.69
N LEU A 541 2.53 -17.58 14.83
CA LEU A 541 1.71 -18.49 15.62
C LEU A 541 2.67 -19.38 16.39
N THR A 542 2.35 -19.77 17.62
CA THR A 542 2.99 -20.94 18.24
C THR A 542 2.59 -22.22 17.49
N MET A 543 3.33 -23.31 17.69
CA MET A 543 2.99 -24.60 17.09
C MET A 543 1.59 -25.07 17.50
N ALA A 544 1.23 -24.93 18.78
CA ALA A 544 -0.10 -25.27 19.28
C ALA A 544 -1.21 -24.43 18.64
N GLU A 545 -0.95 -23.14 18.41
CA GLU A 545 -1.90 -22.27 17.69
C GLU A 545 -2.01 -22.67 16.23
N ALA A 546 -0.90 -23.00 15.56
CA ALA A 546 -0.91 -23.50 14.19
C ALA A 546 -1.77 -24.77 14.11
N GLU A 547 -1.52 -25.78 14.94
CA GLU A 547 -2.33 -27.02 14.94
C GLU A 547 -3.84 -26.74 15.08
N ARG A 548 -4.20 -25.87 16.03
CA ARG A 548 -5.59 -25.45 16.26
C ARG A 548 -6.18 -24.71 15.06
N VAL A 549 -5.41 -23.81 14.47
CA VAL A 549 -5.84 -22.93 13.37
C VAL A 549 -6.03 -23.72 12.08
N TYR A 550 -5.06 -24.55 11.73
CA TYR A 550 -5.06 -25.37 10.52
C TYR A 550 -5.95 -26.62 10.67
N GLY A 551 -6.31 -27.00 11.90
CA GLY A 551 -7.02 -28.25 12.15
C GLY A 551 -6.18 -29.48 11.81
N LEU A 552 -4.86 -29.33 11.94
CA LEU A 552 -3.85 -30.36 11.66
C LEU A 552 -3.09 -30.64 12.95
N ARG A 553 -2.61 -31.87 13.11
CA ARG A 553 -1.73 -32.24 14.23
C ARG A 553 -0.44 -32.75 13.64
N PHE A 554 0.64 -32.00 13.82
CA PHE A 554 1.88 -32.28 13.10
C PHE A 554 2.59 -33.48 13.73
N ASP A 555 3.00 -34.43 12.89
CA ASP A 555 3.83 -35.57 13.27
C ASP A 555 5.22 -35.52 12.61
N THR A 556 5.42 -34.59 11.67
CA THR A 556 6.64 -34.47 10.89
C THR A 556 7.05 -33.00 10.80
N LEU A 557 8.33 -32.72 11.06
CA LEU A 557 8.94 -31.39 10.86
C LEU A 557 9.93 -31.43 9.70
N LEU A 558 9.88 -30.43 8.82
CA LEU A 558 10.99 -30.07 7.94
C LEU A 558 11.52 -28.70 8.38
N ILE A 559 12.81 -28.63 8.69
CA ILE A 559 13.47 -27.45 9.23
C ILE A 559 14.64 -27.06 8.32
N ASP A 560 14.36 -26.12 7.43
CA ASP A 560 15.32 -25.38 6.60
C ASP A 560 14.98 -23.90 6.87
N CYS A 561 15.76 -23.22 7.70
CA CYS A 561 15.28 -21.92 8.18
C CYS A 561 16.40 -20.99 8.59
N GLU A 562 17.57 -21.18 8.00
CA GLU A 562 18.73 -20.32 8.20
C GLU A 562 19.12 -20.22 9.68
N GLY A 563 18.99 -21.35 10.40
CA GLY A 563 19.41 -21.51 11.80
C GLY A 563 18.34 -21.25 12.87
N CYS A 564 17.04 -21.30 12.54
CA CYS A 564 15.97 -21.03 13.50
C CYS A 564 15.70 -22.14 14.54
N VAL A 565 16.26 -23.35 14.37
CA VAL A 565 15.90 -24.57 15.14
C VAL A 565 15.95 -24.39 16.66
N ASN A 566 16.98 -23.74 17.21
CA ASN A 566 17.11 -23.53 18.64
C ASN A 566 16.00 -22.63 19.20
N SER A 567 15.67 -21.58 18.47
CA SER A 567 14.61 -20.66 18.82
C SER A 567 13.24 -21.33 18.75
N PHE A 568 13.00 -22.10 17.69
CA PHE A 568 11.75 -22.86 17.52
C PHE A 568 11.50 -23.81 18.69
N LEU A 569 12.49 -24.65 19.04
CA LEU A 569 12.37 -25.60 20.15
C LEU A 569 12.23 -24.92 21.51
N LYS A 570 12.91 -23.79 21.72
CA LYS A 570 12.80 -23.04 22.98
C LYS A 570 11.42 -22.41 23.17
N GLU A 571 10.82 -21.93 22.08
CA GLU A 571 9.54 -21.21 22.12
C GLU A 571 8.34 -22.14 22.05
N ASN A 572 8.56 -23.37 21.58
CA ASN A 572 7.55 -24.41 21.52
C ASN A 572 8.09 -25.65 22.28
N PRO A 573 8.17 -25.60 23.62
CA PRO A 573 8.79 -26.66 24.43
C PRO A 573 8.12 -28.02 24.22
N ASP A 574 6.81 -28.04 23.94
CA ASP A 574 6.04 -29.25 23.71
C ASP A 574 5.99 -29.65 22.22
N ALA A 575 6.66 -28.92 21.32
CA ALA A 575 6.63 -29.15 19.87
C ALA A 575 6.98 -30.59 19.49
N LEU A 576 7.90 -31.20 20.24
CA LEU A 576 8.36 -32.53 19.94
C LEU A 576 7.37 -33.61 20.36
N THR A 577 6.38 -33.34 21.21
CA THR A 577 5.54 -34.38 21.84
C THR A 577 4.90 -35.35 20.85
N ASN A 578 4.38 -34.84 19.73
CA ASN A 578 3.71 -35.66 18.71
C ASN A 578 4.62 -36.05 17.53
N ILE A 579 5.80 -35.43 17.42
CA ILE A 579 6.66 -35.56 16.25
C ILE A 579 7.36 -36.93 16.24
N GLN A 580 7.28 -37.60 15.09
CA GLN A 580 7.88 -38.90 14.79
C GLN A 580 9.08 -38.77 13.84
N LEU A 581 9.09 -37.75 12.98
CA LEU A 581 10.14 -37.51 11.99
C LEU A 581 10.55 -36.04 11.97
N ILE A 582 11.85 -35.77 11.91
CA ILE A 582 12.42 -34.44 11.70
C ILE A 582 13.43 -34.52 10.57
N LEU A 583 13.22 -33.74 9.52
CA LEU A 583 14.22 -33.47 8.49
C LEU A 583 14.83 -32.10 8.79
N LEU A 584 16.15 -32.02 8.84
CA LEU A 584 16.87 -30.82 9.29
C LEU A 584 18.04 -30.52 8.35
N GLU A 585 18.03 -29.32 7.80
CA GLU A 585 19.21 -28.69 7.22
C GLU A 585 20.04 -28.02 8.33
N ALA A 586 21.34 -28.29 8.35
CA ALA A 586 22.25 -27.75 9.35
C ALA A 586 22.82 -26.38 8.97
N ASP A 587 21.92 -25.43 8.74
CA ASP A 587 22.22 -24.04 8.40
C ASP A 587 23.08 -23.29 9.41
N GLN A 588 23.85 -22.32 8.90
CA GLN A 588 24.64 -21.41 9.74
C GLN A 588 25.52 -22.14 10.78
N PRO A 589 26.33 -23.14 10.40
CA PRO A 589 27.09 -23.97 11.34
C PRO A 589 28.14 -23.19 12.17
N LYS A 590 28.43 -21.94 11.78
CA LYS A 590 29.28 -21.02 12.56
C LYS A 590 28.55 -20.40 13.76
N THR A 591 27.22 -20.31 13.73
CA THR A 591 26.41 -19.68 14.78
C THR A 591 25.57 -20.69 15.55
N ILE A 592 25.22 -21.82 14.92
CA ILE A 592 24.42 -22.88 15.53
C ILE A 592 25.29 -24.08 15.90
N ASP A 593 25.26 -24.45 17.18
CA ASP A 593 25.91 -25.66 17.69
C ASP A 593 25.01 -26.89 17.47
N TYR A 594 25.13 -27.52 16.31
CA TYR A 594 24.32 -28.70 15.96
C TYR A 594 24.58 -29.92 16.84
N ARG A 595 25.72 -29.99 17.54
CA ARG A 595 25.94 -31.07 18.53
C ARG A 595 24.96 -30.94 19.69
N LYS A 596 24.67 -29.70 20.13
CA LYS A 596 23.65 -29.44 21.15
C LYS A 596 22.25 -29.71 20.64
N VAL A 597 21.94 -29.35 19.39
CA VAL A 597 20.64 -29.67 18.76
C VAL A 597 20.42 -31.18 18.74
N ILE A 598 21.37 -31.94 18.18
CA ILE A 598 21.33 -33.40 18.12
C ILE A 598 21.19 -34.01 19.52
N THR A 599 21.97 -33.54 20.49
CA THR A 599 21.91 -34.03 21.88
C THR A 599 20.54 -33.73 22.51
N ASN A 600 19.95 -32.57 22.22
CA ASN A 600 18.63 -32.21 22.71
C ASN A 600 17.54 -33.10 22.10
N LEU A 601 17.60 -33.35 20.78
CA LEU A 601 16.66 -34.26 20.11
C LEU A 601 16.79 -35.68 20.64
N ALA A 602 18.01 -36.18 20.87
CA ALA A 602 18.25 -37.49 21.47
C ALA A 602 17.62 -37.63 22.86
N LYS A 603 17.67 -36.58 23.69
CA LYS A 603 16.98 -36.56 25.00
C LYS A 603 15.46 -36.68 24.89
N HIS A 604 14.89 -36.29 23.74
CA HIS A 604 13.46 -36.42 23.45
C HIS A 604 13.13 -37.72 22.69
N GLY A 605 14.08 -38.66 22.62
CA GLY A 605 13.89 -39.98 22.03
C GLY A 605 14.07 -40.02 20.52
N PHE A 606 14.82 -39.08 19.92
CA PHE A 606 15.12 -39.11 18.48
C PHE A 606 16.51 -39.66 18.18
N GLU A 607 16.59 -40.52 17.17
CA GLU A 607 17.82 -41.07 16.64
C GLU A 607 18.07 -40.57 15.21
N VAL A 608 19.33 -40.35 14.86
CA VAL A 608 19.73 -40.03 13.48
C VAL A 608 19.64 -41.30 12.65
N VAL A 609 18.72 -41.35 11.69
CA VAL A 609 18.50 -42.50 10.80
C VAL A 609 19.07 -42.28 9.40
N ASP A 610 19.30 -41.03 9.01
CA ASP A 610 20.03 -40.65 7.79
C ASP A 610 20.83 -39.38 8.07
N LYS A 611 21.99 -39.28 7.44
CA LYS A 611 22.73 -38.04 7.35
C LYS A 611 23.67 -38.05 6.14
N PHE A 612 23.79 -36.92 5.49
CA PHE A 612 24.81 -36.71 4.47
C PHE A 612 25.19 -35.24 4.41
N GLN A 613 26.27 -34.95 3.71
CA GLN A 613 26.73 -33.60 3.47
C GLN A 613 26.60 -33.29 1.98
N GLU A 614 26.21 -32.08 1.64
CA GLU A 614 26.20 -31.65 0.23
C GLU A 614 27.58 -31.83 -0.41
N VAL A 615 27.57 -32.21 -1.69
CA VAL A 615 28.77 -32.34 -2.52
C VAL A 615 28.85 -31.10 -3.43
N ASP A 616 30.06 -30.64 -3.75
CA ASP A 616 30.31 -29.58 -4.75
C ASP A 616 29.76 -28.17 -4.47
N ARG A 617 29.62 -27.77 -3.19
CA ARG A 617 29.37 -26.37 -2.79
C ARG A 617 30.49 -25.78 -1.90
N PRO A 618 30.77 -24.46 -1.98
CA PRO A 618 31.79 -23.81 -1.15
C PRO A 618 31.45 -23.82 0.36
N ASN A 619 30.19 -24.01 0.73
CA ASN A 619 29.70 -24.07 2.12
C ASN A 619 28.87 -25.34 2.36
N LYS A 620 29.47 -26.53 2.19
CA LYS A 620 28.77 -27.83 2.30
C LYS A 620 27.98 -27.96 3.61
N LEU A 621 26.66 -28.01 3.50
CA LEU A 621 25.77 -28.17 4.66
C LEU A 621 25.53 -29.65 4.98
N TRP A 622 25.28 -29.93 6.26
CA TRP A 622 24.87 -31.26 6.69
C TRP A 622 23.36 -31.35 6.70
N HIS A 623 22.87 -32.51 6.29
CA HIS A 623 21.47 -32.87 6.20
C HIS A 623 21.21 -34.07 7.09
N TYR A 624 20.13 -34.04 7.86
CA TYR A 624 19.81 -35.08 8.83
C TYR A 624 18.34 -35.49 8.73
N ALA A 625 18.09 -36.80 8.86
CA ALA A 625 16.78 -37.33 9.22
C ALA A 625 16.85 -37.91 10.63
N PHE A 626 15.94 -37.47 11.49
CA PHE A 626 15.76 -37.99 12.83
C PHE A 626 14.43 -38.71 12.94
N LYS A 627 14.42 -39.92 13.49
CA LYS A 627 13.20 -40.67 13.78
C LYS A 627 13.07 -40.90 15.27
N ARG A 628 11.86 -40.81 15.80
CA ARG A 628 11.60 -41.18 17.19
C ARG A 628 11.82 -42.68 17.37
N SER A 629 12.65 -43.06 18.34
CA SER A 629 12.80 -44.43 18.79
C SER A 629 11.45 -44.93 19.30
N GLN A 630 11.01 -46.09 18.80
CA GLN A 630 9.75 -46.70 19.22
C GLN A 630 9.79 -47.18 20.66
#